data_AF-A0A1B9JGD3-F1
#
_entry.id   AF-A0A1B9JGD3-F1
#
_cell.length_a   1.000
_cell.length_b   1.000
_cell.length_c   1.000
_cell.angle_alpha   90.00
_cell.angle_beta   90.00
_cell.angle_gamma   90.00
#
_symmetry.space_group_name_H-M   'P 1'
#
loop_
_entity.id
_entity.type
_entity.pdbx_description
1 polymer ?
#
loop_
_entity_poly.entity_id
_entity_poly.type
_entity_poly.pdbx_seq_one_letter_code
_entity_poly.pdbx_strand_id
1 'polypeptide(L)'
;MENYHPADLVDILRKIENLIRPGVIYQTNGDRVKVRTGELITTWLPWFSHRAGKSRTWWRPSVGEQVFILSPHGNLLLGCVLPSIYCDTNPAPAKSEDGYFVTFPDGASFEYEPETSQLTIKGIKIAVIEASEQITAKAGSKIQLDAPLVECSDHVTFKSFSASGGGAKGNTGTLTGNVIHKQGQLSSNGVVLDSHIHIGVKAGGDSTGKPQ
;
A
#
# COMPACT_ATOMS: atom_id res chain seq x y z
N MET A 1 -15.03 -61.44 3.73
CA MET A 1 -14.72 -60.28 2.86
C MET A 1 -15.91 -60.10 1.95
N GLU A 2 -16.62 -58.99 2.08
CA GLU A 2 -17.79 -58.68 1.26
C GLU A 2 -17.29 -58.45 -0.19
N ASN A 3 -17.84 -59.20 -1.15
CA ASN A 3 -17.46 -59.08 -2.55
C ASN A 3 -18.12 -57.81 -3.12
N TYR A 4 -17.35 -56.73 -3.25
CA TYR A 4 -17.81 -55.51 -3.92
C TYR A 4 -18.21 -55.80 -5.37
N HIS A 5 -19.33 -55.24 -5.83
CA HIS A 5 -19.75 -55.38 -7.21
C HIS A 5 -18.81 -54.54 -8.10
N PRO A 6 -18.39 -55.01 -9.29
CA PRO A 6 -17.48 -54.26 -10.16
C PRO A 6 -17.92 -52.83 -10.48
N ALA A 7 -19.24 -52.59 -10.50
CA ALA A 7 -19.81 -51.24 -10.66
C ALA A 7 -19.46 -50.29 -9.51
N ASP A 8 -19.38 -50.79 -8.27
CA ASP A 8 -19.02 -49.99 -7.10
C ASP A 8 -17.57 -49.50 -7.21
N LEU A 9 -16.68 -50.34 -7.74
CA LEU A 9 -15.28 -49.98 -7.97
C LEU A 9 -15.14 -48.86 -8.99
N VAL A 10 -15.89 -48.93 -10.10
CA VAL A 10 -15.89 -47.88 -11.15
C VAL A 10 -16.40 -46.56 -10.60
N ASP A 11 -17.48 -46.58 -9.80
CA ASP A 11 -18.02 -45.37 -9.20
C ASP A 11 -17.09 -44.76 -8.14
N ILE A 12 -16.42 -45.60 -7.35
CA ILE A 12 -15.39 -45.16 -6.39
C ILE A 12 -14.24 -44.48 -7.14
N LEU A 13 -13.72 -45.10 -8.21
CA LEU A 13 -12.64 -44.52 -9.02
C LEU A 13 -13.06 -43.17 -9.60
N ARG A 14 -14.26 -43.08 -10.20
CA ARG A 14 -14.80 -41.81 -10.70
C ARG A 14 -14.91 -40.74 -9.62
N LYS A 15 -15.33 -41.10 -8.40
CA LYS A 15 -15.41 -40.13 -7.29
C LYS A 15 -14.04 -39.69 -6.81
N ILE A 16 -13.07 -40.61 -6.75
CA ILE A 16 -11.67 -40.33 -6.39
C ILE A 16 -11.05 -39.37 -7.40
N GLU A 17 -11.21 -39.62 -8.69
CA GLU A 17 -10.72 -38.73 -9.76
C GLU A 17 -11.35 -37.33 -9.71
N ASN A 18 -12.59 -37.22 -9.24
CA ASN A 18 -13.27 -35.94 -9.12
C ASN A 18 -12.99 -35.21 -7.81
N LEU A 19 -12.36 -35.86 -6.83
CA LEU A 19 -12.12 -35.29 -5.51
C LEU A 19 -11.23 -34.05 -5.56
N ILE A 20 -10.16 -34.11 -6.37
CA ILE A 20 -9.21 -33.02 -6.58
C ILE A 20 -8.87 -32.96 -8.08
N ARG A 21 -9.25 -31.85 -8.75
CA ARG A 21 -9.00 -31.68 -10.19
C ARG A 21 -8.25 -30.40 -10.49
N PRO A 22 -7.18 -30.41 -11.30
CA PRO A 22 -6.59 -29.19 -11.81
C PRO A 22 -7.52 -28.53 -12.82
N GLY A 23 -7.41 -27.21 -12.96
CA GLY A 23 -8.15 -26.45 -13.95
C GLY A 23 -7.63 -25.03 -14.11
N VAL A 24 -8.27 -24.30 -15.01
CA VAL A 24 -7.97 -22.90 -15.32
C VAL A 24 -9.25 -22.08 -15.17
N ILE A 25 -9.17 -20.92 -14.51
CA ILE A 25 -10.31 -20.01 -14.39
C ILE A 25 -10.79 -19.62 -15.80
N TYR A 26 -12.04 -19.96 -16.11
CA TYR A 26 -12.66 -19.69 -17.41
C TYR A 26 -13.49 -18.40 -17.38
N GLN A 27 -14.28 -18.22 -16.33
CA GLN A 27 -15.13 -17.04 -16.15
C GLN A 27 -15.19 -16.68 -14.67
N THR A 28 -15.41 -15.40 -14.42
CA THR A 28 -15.51 -14.81 -13.08
C THR A 28 -16.80 -13.99 -12.99
N ASN A 29 -17.54 -14.12 -11.91
CA ASN A 29 -18.74 -13.31 -11.65
C ASN A 29 -18.91 -13.10 -10.15
N GLY A 30 -18.71 -11.86 -9.68
CA GLY A 30 -18.77 -11.54 -8.26
C GLY A 30 -17.84 -12.43 -7.44
N ASP A 31 -18.40 -13.14 -6.46
CA ASP A 31 -17.75 -14.07 -5.51
C ASP A 31 -17.74 -15.54 -5.99
N ARG A 32 -17.95 -15.77 -7.30
CA ARG A 32 -17.93 -17.10 -7.93
C ARG A 32 -17.06 -17.13 -9.18
N VAL A 33 -16.57 -18.32 -9.50
CA VAL A 33 -15.80 -18.62 -10.71
C VAL A 33 -16.31 -19.88 -11.40
N LYS A 34 -16.14 -19.95 -12.72
CA LYS A 34 -16.21 -21.20 -13.48
C LYS A 34 -14.79 -21.63 -13.84
N VAL A 35 -14.51 -22.90 -13.70
CA VAL A 35 -13.21 -23.48 -13.99
C VAL A 35 -13.36 -24.46 -15.14
N ARG A 36 -12.44 -24.38 -16.11
CA ARG A 36 -12.29 -25.41 -17.15
C ARG A 36 -11.34 -26.49 -16.63
N THR A 37 -11.77 -27.74 -16.64
CA THR A 37 -10.98 -28.92 -16.24
C THR A 37 -11.14 -30.03 -17.29
N GLY A 38 -10.12 -30.18 -18.15
CA GLY A 38 -10.26 -30.96 -19.38
C GLY A 38 -11.32 -30.34 -20.30
N GLU A 39 -12.25 -31.16 -20.79
CA GLU A 39 -13.36 -30.72 -21.65
C GLU A 39 -14.55 -30.14 -20.86
N LEU A 40 -14.56 -30.29 -19.52
CA LEU A 40 -15.66 -29.86 -18.67
C LEU A 40 -15.47 -28.42 -18.19
N ILE A 41 -16.57 -27.67 -18.17
CA ILE A 41 -16.67 -26.37 -17.51
C ILE A 41 -17.59 -26.52 -16.30
N THR A 42 -17.13 -26.13 -15.12
CA THR A 42 -17.91 -26.25 -13.89
C THR A 42 -19.13 -25.32 -13.88
N THR A 43 -20.04 -25.57 -12.94
CA THR A 43 -20.98 -24.53 -12.48
C THR A 43 -20.22 -23.39 -11.78
N TRP A 44 -20.94 -22.37 -11.32
CA TRP A 44 -20.39 -21.29 -10.49
C TRP A 44 -19.98 -21.83 -9.11
N LEU A 45 -18.69 -21.89 -8.86
CA LEU A 45 -18.11 -22.36 -7.60
C LEU A 45 -17.53 -21.20 -6.79
N PRO A 46 -17.62 -21.23 -5.45
CA PRO A 46 -16.86 -20.32 -4.60
C PRO A 46 -15.36 -20.64 -4.68
N TRP A 47 -14.51 -19.69 -4.28
CA TRP A 47 -13.08 -19.92 -4.11
C TRP A 47 -12.64 -19.76 -2.65
N PHE A 48 -11.54 -20.42 -2.29
CA PHE A 48 -10.87 -20.24 -1.00
C PHE A 48 -10.20 -18.87 -0.95
N SER A 49 -10.53 -18.08 0.07
CA SER A 49 -9.84 -16.85 0.42
C SER A 49 -9.02 -17.08 1.69
N HIS A 50 -8.00 -16.26 1.94
CA HIS A 50 -7.17 -16.40 3.14
C HIS A 50 -8.00 -16.35 4.43
N ARG A 51 -9.01 -15.47 4.50
CA ARG A 51 -9.96 -15.37 5.62
C ARG A 51 -11.38 -15.04 5.12
N ALA A 52 -12.38 -15.69 5.71
CA ALA A 52 -13.81 -15.47 5.40
C ALA A 52 -14.70 -15.45 6.67
N GLY A 53 -14.19 -14.91 7.79
CA GLY A 53 -14.89 -14.81 9.08
C GLY A 53 -15.17 -13.37 9.47
N LYS A 54 -14.92 -13.02 10.76
CA LYS A 54 -14.96 -11.62 11.23
C LYS A 54 -14.01 -10.72 10.41
N SER A 55 -12.81 -11.22 10.14
CA SER A 55 -11.90 -10.68 9.14
C SER A 55 -12.14 -11.36 7.80
N ARG A 56 -12.12 -10.58 6.72
CA ARG A 56 -12.40 -11.03 5.35
C ARG A 56 -11.33 -10.50 4.41
N THR A 57 -10.85 -11.34 3.51
CA THR A 57 -9.92 -10.95 2.45
C THR A 57 -10.60 -11.08 1.09
N TRP A 58 -10.29 -10.17 0.19
CA TRP A 58 -10.81 -10.18 -1.18
C TRP A 58 -9.66 -10.03 -2.17
N TRP A 59 -9.41 -11.09 -2.91
CA TRP A 59 -8.54 -11.09 -4.07
C TRP A 59 -9.12 -12.08 -5.05
N ARG A 60 -9.87 -11.55 -6.03
CA ARG A 60 -10.62 -12.38 -6.99
C ARG A 60 -9.65 -13.04 -7.97
N PRO A 61 -9.75 -14.36 -8.22
CA PRO A 61 -8.97 -15.04 -9.25
C PRO A 61 -9.20 -14.44 -10.64
N SER A 62 -8.16 -14.44 -11.46
CA SER A 62 -8.20 -13.90 -12.83
C SER A 62 -8.49 -14.99 -13.85
N VAL A 63 -9.15 -14.64 -14.96
CA VAL A 63 -9.32 -15.56 -16.09
C VAL A 63 -7.93 -15.98 -16.61
N GLY A 64 -7.73 -17.28 -16.81
CA GLY A 64 -6.43 -17.85 -17.19
C GLY A 64 -5.56 -18.32 -16.03
N GLU A 65 -5.94 -18.05 -14.78
CA GLU A 65 -5.19 -18.47 -13.59
C GLU A 65 -5.36 -19.98 -13.34
N GLN A 66 -4.26 -20.67 -13.03
CA GLN A 66 -4.25 -22.11 -12.75
C GLN A 66 -4.63 -22.39 -11.29
N VAL A 67 -5.55 -23.34 -11.09
CA VAL A 67 -6.17 -23.63 -9.79
C VAL A 67 -6.46 -25.12 -9.60
N PHE A 68 -6.76 -25.54 -8.37
CA PHE A 68 -7.40 -26.82 -8.07
C PHE A 68 -8.88 -26.65 -7.73
N ILE A 69 -9.69 -27.65 -8.06
CA ILE A 69 -11.08 -27.79 -7.63
C ILE A 69 -11.13 -28.93 -6.61
N LEU A 70 -11.59 -28.63 -5.40
CA LEU A 70 -11.81 -29.61 -4.33
C LEU A 70 -13.29 -29.93 -4.27
N SER A 71 -13.67 -31.17 -4.57
CA SER A 71 -15.07 -31.57 -4.71
C SER A 71 -15.47 -32.58 -3.64
N PRO A 72 -16.22 -32.17 -2.61
CA PRO A 72 -16.73 -33.09 -1.60
C PRO A 72 -17.48 -34.27 -2.25
N HIS A 73 -17.18 -35.49 -1.80
CA HIS A 73 -17.77 -36.73 -2.33
C HIS A 73 -17.55 -36.98 -3.84
N GLY A 74 -16.57 -36.30 -4.46
CA GLY A 74 -16.34 -36.35 -5.90
C GLY A 74 -17.46 -35.66 -6.71
N ASN A 75 -18.26 -34.79 -6.09
CA ASN A 75 -19.33 -34.05 -6.76
C ASN A 75 -18.87 -32.63 -7.12
N LEU A 76 -18.54 -32.43 -8.40
CA LEU A 76 -18.07 -31.14 -8.91
C LEU A 76 -19.07 -29.99 -8.75
N LEU A 77 -20.38 -30.27 -8.59
CA LEU A 77 -21.39 -29.24 -8.36
C LEU A 77 -21.26 -28.60 -6.97
N LEU A 78 -20.63 -29.30 -6.02
CA LEU A 78 -20.38 -28.83 -4.66
C LEU A 78 -18.92 -28.38 -4.46
N GLY A 79 -18.17 -28.24 -5.56
CA GLY A 79 -16.75 -27.95 -5.51
C GLY A 79 -16.43 -26.57 -4.94
N CYS A 80 -15.23 -26.44 -4.38
CA CYS A 80 -14.62 -25.17 -4.01
C CYS A 80 -13.29 -25.03 -4.75
N VAL A 81 -13.01 -23.84 -5.26
CA VAL A 81 -11.79 -23.57 -6.04
C VAL A 81 -10.68 -23.07 -5.12
N LEU A 82 -9.51 -23.67 -5.17
CA LEU A 82 -8.32 -23.26 -4.43
C LEU A 82 -7.30 -22.62 -5.38
N PRO A 83 -7.21 -21.28 -5.43
CA PRO A 83 -6.11 -20.57 -6.04
C PRO A 83 -4.86 -20.62 -5.13
N SER A 84 -3.63 -20.59 -5.65
CA SER A 84 -3.21 -20.48 -7.05
C SER A 84 -1.89 -21.23 -7.27
N ILE A 85 -1.61 -21.58 -8.53
CA ILE A 85 -0.40 -22.29 -8.93
C ILE A 85 0.33 -21.43 -9.96
N TYR A 86 1.62 -21.18 -9.75
CA TYR A 86 2.45 -20.53 -10.76
C TYR A 86 2.54 -21.38 -12.04
N CYS A 87 2.59 -20.70 -13.17
CA CYS A 87 2.74 -21.33 -14.48
C CYS A 87 3.57 -20.43 -15.40
N ASP A 88 3.93 -20.91 -16.59
CA ASP A 88 4.79 -20.15 -17.52
C ASP A 88 4.19 -18.79 -17.90
N THR A 89 2.85 -18.67 -17.94
CA THR A 89 2.16 -17.40 -18.22
C THR A 89 2.05 -16.50 -16.99
N ASN A 90 2.13 -17.05 -15.77
CA ASN A 90 2.05 -16.33 -14.49
C ASN A 90 3.14 -16.88 -13.55
N PRO A 91 4.43 -16.55 -13.79
CA PRO A 91 5.54 -17.05 -12.98
C PRO A 91 5.55 -16.39 -11.60
N ALA A 92 6.38 -16.93 -10.69
CA ALA A 92 6.63 -16.31 -9.40
C ALA A 92 7.15 -14.86 -9.57
N PRO A 93 6.67 -13.89 -8.76
CA PRO A 93 7.02 -12.48 -8.92
C PRO A 93 8.44 -12.15 -8.45
N ALA A 94 9.07 -13.04 -7.67
CA ALA A 94 10.42 -12.86 -7.13
C ALA A 94 11.13 -14.21 -6.97
N LYS A 95 12.45 -14.15 -6.73
CA LYS A 95 13.31 -15.29 -6.42
C LYS A 95 13.91 -15.23 -5.01
N SER A 96 13.41 -14.31 -4.17
CA SER A 96 13.84 -14.22 -2.77
C SER A 96 13.37 -15.45 -2.02
N GLU A 97 14.24 -15.98 -1.15
CA GLU A 97 13.92 -17.14 -0.30
C GLU A 97 13.05 -16.74 0.90
N ASP A 98 13.19 -15.51 1.39
CA ASP A 98 12.58 -15.06 2.65
C ASP A 98 11.54 -13.93 2.49
N GLY A 99 11.55 -13.22 1.36
CA GLY A 99 10.77 -12.01 1.19
C GLY A 99 9.32 -12.23 0.76
N TYR A 100 8.49 -11.21 1.01
CA TYR A 100 7.08 -11.17 0.64
C TYR A 100 6.87 -10.18 -0.51
N PHE A 101 6.44 -10.69 -1.67
CA PHE A 101 6.31 -9.90 -2.89
C PHE A 101 4.92 -10.04 -3.49
N VAL A 102 4.27 -8.90 -3.75
CA VAL A 102 2.99 -8.81 -4.45
C VAL A 102 3.13 -7.83 -5.61
N THR A 103 2.81 -8.28 -6.82
CA THR A 103 2.79 -7.46 -8.04
C THR A 103 1.37 -7.32 -8.58
N PHE A 104 1.04 -6.15 -9.11
CA PHE A 104 -0.28 -5.81 -9.63
C PHE A 104 -0.24 -5.60 -11.15
N PRO A 105 -1.37 -5.79 -11.87
CA PRO A 105 -1.41 -5.72 -13.34
C PRO A 105 -1.14 -4.31 -13.91
N ASP A 106 -1.19 -3.27 -13.09
CA ASP A 106 -0.83 -1.89 -13.45
C ASP A 106 0.66 -1.58 -13.24
N GLY A 107 1.46 -2.57 -12.82
CA GLY A 107 2.88 -2.43 -12.54
C GLY A 107 3.20 -1.97 -11.12
N ALA A 108 2.20 -1.78 -10.25
CA ALA A 108 2.43 -1.52 -8.84
C ALA A 108 2.97 -2.76 -8.12
N SER A 109 3.67 -2.55 -7.01
CA SER A 109 4.09 -3.64 -6.13
C SER A 109 4.16 -3.27 -4.65
N PHE A 110 4.03 -4.30 -3.81
CA PHE A 110 4.21 -4.28 -2.36
C PHE A 110 5.22 -5.37 -2.00
N GLU A 111 6.37 -4.98 -1.45
CA GLU A 111 7.54 -5.83 -1.32
C GLU A 111 8.16 -5.66 0.07
N TYR A 112 8.37 -6.74 0.81
CA TYR A 112 9.18 -6.74 2.03
C TYR A 112 10.31 -7.76 1.90
N GLU A 113 11.56 -7.28 2.02
CA GLU A 113 12.77 -8.09 1.92
C GLU A 113 13.52 -8.12 3.26
N PRO A 114 13.50 -9.26 3.99
CA PRO A 114 14.23 -9.43 5.25
C PRO A 114 15.74 -9.24 5.13
N GLU A 115 16.39 -9.65 4.03
CA GLU A 115 17.84 -9.52 3.84
C GLU A 115 18.32 -8.07 4.02
N THR A 116 17.51 -7.12 3.55
CA THR A 116 17.78 -5.67 3.65
C THR A 116 16.91 -4.95 4.68
N SER A 117 15.97 -5.68 5.30
CA SER A 117 14.92 -5.14 6.18
C SER A 117 14.12 -3.99 5.53
N GLN A 118 13.87 -4.08 4.22
CA GLN A 118 13.25 -3.01 3.44
C GLN A 118 11.79 -3.33 3.09
N LEU A 119 10.89 -2.39 3.39
CA LEU A 119 9.54 -2.34 2.83
C LEU A 119 9.51 -1.35 1.66
N THR A 120 9.08 -1.81 0.49
CA THR A 120 8.94 -1.00 -0.72
C THR A 120 7.52 -1.06 -1.26
N ILE A 121 6.93 0.12 -1.50
CA ILE A 121 5.65 0.28 -2.20
C ILE A 121 5.92 1.23 -3.38
N LYS A 122 5.76 0.75 -4.61
CA LYS A 122 6.11 1.51 -5.84
C LYS A 122 5.11 1.28 -6.97
N GLY A 123 5.16 2.12 -7.99
CA GLY A 123 4.32 2.02 -9.20
C GLY A 123 2.87 2.48 -9.01
N ILE A 124 2.50 2.98 -7.83
CA ILE A 124 1.16 3.51 -7.55
C ILE A 124 1.02 4.97 -8.00
N LYS A 125 -0.22 5.39 -8.29
CA LYS A 125 -0.53 6.80 -8.60
C LYS A 125 -0.90 7.63 -7.37
N ILE A 126 -1.61 7.03 -6.42
CA ILE A 126 -2.14 7.70 -5.23
C ILE A 126 -1.97 6.77 -4.03
N ALA A 127 -1.47 7.29 -2.91
CA ALA A 127 -1.47 6.64 -1.61
C ALA A 127 -2.34 7.46 -0.65
N VAL A 128 -3.35 6.83 -0.05
CA VAL A 128 -4.21 7.45 0.98
C VAL A 128 -3.98 6.75 2.30
N ILE A 129 -3.67 7.53 3.35
CA ILE A 129 -3.54 7.04 4.73
C ILE A 129 -4.48 7.87 5.58
N GLU A 130 -5.55 7.25 6.07
CA GLU A 130 -6.57 7.89 6.90
C GLU A 130 -6.60 7.25 8.30
N ALA A 131 -6.53 8.09 9.33
CA ALA A 131 -6.72 7.68 10.71
C ALA A 131 -7.63 8.69 11.42
N SER A 132 -8.60 8.22 12.20
CA SER A 132 -9.56 9.08 12.91
C SER A 132 -8.95 9.86 14.07
N GLU A 133 -7.80 9.40 14.59
CA GLU A 133 -7.16 9.98 15.75
C GLU A 133 -5.75 10.50 15.42
N GLN A 134 -4.84 9.62 14.98
CA GLN A 134 -3.45 10.00 14.78
C GLN A 134 -2.74 9.12 13.74
N ILE A 135 -1.87 9.76 12.95
CA ILE A 135 -0.82 9.10 12.18
C ILE A 135 0.52 9.46 12.84
N THR A 136 1.36 8.45 13.13
CA THR A 136 2.71 8.65 13.68
C THR A 136 3.76 8.10 12.73
N ALA A 137 4.72 8.94 12.33
CA ALA A 137 5.91 8.52 11.58
C ALA A 137 7.16 8.75 12.46
N LYS A 138 7.86 7.67 12.82
CA LYS A 138 9.08 7.71 13.62
C LYS A 138 10.23 7.08 12.83
N ALA A 139 11.26 7.88 12.54
CA ALA A 139 12.47 7.42 11.90
C ALA A 139 13.68 7.68 12.81
N GLY A 140 14.64 6.76 12.82
CA GLY A 140 15.89 6.91 13.59
C GLY A 140 16.87 7.94 12.99
N SER A 141 16.66 8.32 11.72
CA SER A 141 17.56 9.24 11.02
C SER A 141 16.81 10.37 10.31
N LYS A 142 15.91 10.07 9.37
CA LYS A 142 15.19 11.08 8.59
C LYS A 142 13.83 10.61 8.12
N ILE A 143 12.91 11.56 7.97
CA ILE A 143 11.73 11.46 7.11
C ILE A 143 11.99 12.41 5.94
N GLN A 144 11.99 11.90 4.71
CA GLN A 144 12.22 12.70 3.51
C GLN A 144 10.91 12.81 2.73
N LEU A 145 10.49 14.04 2.47
CA LEU A 145 9.31 14.37 1.65
C LEU A 145 9.81 14.99 0.35
N ASP A 146 9.87 14.18 -0.71
CA ASP A 146 10.21 14.63 -2.06
C ASP A 146 8.90 14.92 -2.81
N ALA A 147 8.40 16.14 -2.65
CA ALA A 147 7.15 16.58 -3.25
C ALA A 147 7.24 18.06 -3.66
N PRO A 148 6.59 18.47 -4.77
CA PRO A 148 6.52 19.89 -5.15
C PRO A 148 5.78 20.77 -4.13
N LEU A 149 4.86 20.20 -3.35
CA LEU A 149 4.07 20.88 -2.33
C LEU A 149 3.86 19.96 -1.12
N VAL A 150 4.06 20.51 0.08
CA VAL A 150 3.64 19.90 1.34
C VAL A 150 2.67 20.89 2.00
N GLU A 151 1.43 20.46 2.19
CA GLU A 151 0.36 21.28 2.76
C GLU A 151 -0.05 20.73 4.12
N CYS A 152 -0.24 21.62 5.09
CA CYS A 152 -0.79 21.33 6.40
C CYS A 152 -1.97 22.27 6.62
N SER A 153 -3.14 21.74 6.99
CA SER A 153 -4.38 22.50 7.04
C SER A 153 -4.36 23.62 8.08
N ASP A 154 -3.83 23.33 9.28
CA ASP A 154 -3.98 24.22 10.43
C ASP A 154 -2.64 24.56 11.09
N HIS A 155 -2.01 23.59 11.75
CA HIS A 155 -0.86 23.85 12.61
C HIS A 155 0.30 22.90 12.34
N VAL A 156 1.51 23.44 12.35
CA VAL A 156 2.75 22.66 12.33
C VAL A 156 3.63 23.09 13.51
N THR A 157 4.08 22.10 14.29
CA THR A 157 4.99 22.32 15.43
C THR A 157 6.35 21.74 15.10
N PHE A 158 7.40 22.52 15.28
CA PHE A 158 8.78 22.06 15.15
C PHE A 158 9.54 22.29 16.47
N LYS A 159 10.47 21.40 16.79
CA LYS A 159 11.47 21.67 17.86
C LYS A 159 12.51 22.67 17.36
N SER A 160 12.95 22.51 16.12
CA SER A 160 13.77 23.45 15.38
C SER A 160 13.32 23.44 13.92
N PHE A 161 13.46 24.57 13.24
CA PHE A 161 13.07 24.73 11.85
C PHE A 161 14.24 25.33 11.07
N SER A 162 14.55 24.72 9.92
CA SER A 162 15.53 25.23 8.97
C SER A 162 14.94 25.13 7.56
N ALA A 163 14.80 26.25 6.87
CA ALA A 163 14.46 26.29 5.46
C ALA A 163 15.71 26.64 4.64
N SER A 164 16.14 25.69 3.81
CA SER A 164 17.26 25.88 2.88
C SER A 164 16.78 25.46 1.49
N GLY A 165 16.18 26.39 0.75
CA GLY A 165 15.64 26.08 -0.59
C GLY A 165 14.75 27.19 -1.12
N GLY A 166 15.22 27.86 -2.17
CA GLY A 166 14.38 28.62 -3.10
C GLY A 166 13.94 27.71 -4.23
N GLY A 167 12.66 27.75 -4.60
CA GLY A 167 12.14 27.00 -5.74
C GLY A 167 12.77 27.45 -7.07
N ALA A 168 12.40 26.79 -8.17
CA ALA A 168 12.86 27.06 -9.54
C ALA A 168 12.57 28.50 -10.06
N LYS A 169 12.03 29.40 -9.23
CA LYS A 169 11.71 30.80 -9.55
C LYS A 169 12.21 31.81 -8.51
N GLY A 170 13.09 31.42 -7.58
CA GLY A 170 13.75 32.34 -6.65
C GLY A 170 13.54 32.04 -5.17
N ASN A 171 14.43 32.62 -4.36
CA ASN A 171 14.67 32.35 -2.93
C ASN A 171 13.69 33.07 -1.98
N THR A 172 12.39 33.10 -2.28
CA THR A 172 11.44 33.84 -1.43
C THR A 172 10.52 32.91 -0.67
N GLY A 173 10.69 32.86 0.65
CA GLY A 173 9.65 32.41 1.57
C GLY A 173 8.71 33.57 1.89
N THR A 174 7.41 33.35 1.78
CA THR A 174 6.39 34.36 2.09
C THR A 174 5.62 33.92 3.33
N LEU A 175 5.56 34.79 4.34
CA LEU A 175 4.65 34.66 5.48
C LEU A 175 3.57 35.73 5.34
N THR A 176 2.31 35.32 5.30
CA THR A 176 1.15 36.23 5.26
C THR A 176 0.44 36.28 6.60
N GLY A 177 -0.11 37.44 6.94
CA GLY A 177 -0.78 37.65 8.23
C GLY A 177 0.20 38.06 9.33
N ASN A 178 -0.25 37.95 10.59
CA ASN A 178 0.52 38.38 11.74
C ASN A 178 1.59 37.34 12.10
N VAL A 179 2.83 37.78 12.23
CA VAL A 179 3.93 36.99 12.80
C VAL A 179 4.19 37.48 14.22
N ILE A 180 4.00 36.59 15.20
CA ILE A 180 4.27 36.90 16.62
C ILE A 180 5.52 36.13 17.03
N HIS A 181 6.65 36.82 17.16
CA HIS A 181 7.88 36.30 17.74
C HIS A 181 7.92 36.61 19.25
N LYS A 182 8.17 35.59 20.08
CA LYS A 182 8.31 35.73 21.53
C LYS A 182 9.55 34.99 21.97
N GLN A 183 10.35 35.62 22.83
CA GLN A 183 11.60 35.09 23.37
C GLN A 183 12.68 34.87 22.30
N GLY A 184 13.95 35.07 22.65
CA GLY A 184 15.06 34.98 21.69
C GLY A 184 15.18 36.20 20.78
N GLN A 185 15.95 36.07 19.70
CA GLN A 185 16.25 37.15 18.76
C GLN A 185 15.65 36.86 17.38
N LEU A 186 14.98 37.86 16.80
CA LEU A 186 14.64 37.86 15.38
C LEU A 186 15.73 38.65 14.64
N SER A 187 16.65 37.94 13.98
CA SER A 187 17.77 38.55 13.27
C SER A 187 17.71 38.32 11.76
N SER A 188 18.20 39.28 11.00
CA SER A 188 18.38 39.18 9.55
C SER A 188 19.72 39.79 9.16
N ASN A 189 20.58 38.99 8.53
CA ASN A 189 21.94 39.40 8.12
C ASN A 189 22.77 40.05 9.26
N GLY A 190 22.62 39.53 10.48
CA GLY A 190 23.31 40.04 11.67
C GLY A 190 22.64 41.22 12.38
N VAL A 191 21.57 41.79 11.81
CA VAL A 191 20.79 42.86 12.46
C VAL A 191 19.66 42.24 13.27
N VAL A 192 19.61 42.52 14.57
CA VAL A 192 18.56 42.03 15.47
C VAL A 192 17.45 43.09 15.58
N LEU A 193 16.22 42.71 15.21
CA LEU A 193 15.12 43.66 15.01
C LEU A 193 14.82 44.55 16.22
N ASP A 194 14.76 43.98 17.42
CA ASP A 194 14.33 44.67 18.64
C ASP A 194 15.45 45.41 19.40
N SER A 195 16.71 45.25 18.98
CA SER A 195 17.88 45.77 19.71
C SER A 195 18.90 46.46 18.80
N HIS A 196 18.62 46.61 17.51
CA HIS A 196 19.51 47.33 16.60
C HIS A 196 19.63 48.81 16.98
N ILE A 197 20.81 49.37 16.74
CA ILE A 197 21.13 50.79 16.97
C ILE A 197 21.56 51.44 15.65
N HIS A 198 21.39 52.76 15.56
CA HIS A 198 21.86 53.57 14.44
C HIS A 198 23.12 54.35 14.85
N ILE A 199 24.17 54.30 14.02
CA ILE A 199 25.45 55.01 14.23
C ILE A 199 25.51 56.31 13.41
N GLY A 200 26.40 57.24 13.80
CA GLY A 200 26.59 58.50 13.07
C GLY A 200 25.57 59.60 13.37
N VAL A 201 24.70 59.36 14.36
CA VAL A 201 23.70 60.32 14.86
C VAL A 201 23.76 60.41 16.37
N LYS A 202 23.41 61.57 16.93
CA LYS A 202 23.29 61.77 18.39
C LYS A 202 21.89 61.38 18.84
N ALA A 203 21.79 60.54 19.87
CA ALA A 203 20.51 60.19 20.48
C ALA A 203 19.82 61.45 21.04
N GLY A 204 18.54 61.62 20.70
CA GLY A 204 17.65 62.63 21.27
C GLY A 204 16.88 62.11 22.48
N GLY A 205 16.22 63.01 23.22
CA GLY A 205 15.36 62.65 24.37
C GLY A 205 13.89 62.38 24.01
N ASP A 206 13.47 62.77 22.81
CA ASP A 206 12.08 62.64 22.35
C ASP A 206 11.86 61.37 21.52
N SER A 207 10.65 60.82 21.57
CA SER A 207 10.23 59.73 20.70
C SER A 207 10.03 60.23 19.26
N THR A 208 10.58 59.51 18.30
CA THR A 208 10.31 59.75 16.88
C THR A 208 8.94 59.18 16.47
N GLY A 209 8.51 59.49 15.24
CA GLY A 209 7.34 58.85 14.64
C GLY A 209 7.55 57.35 14.39
N LYS A 210 6.52 56.70 13.84
CA LYS A 210 6.66 55.29 13.41
C LYS A 210 7.73 55.18 12.31
N PRO A 211 8.48 54.07 12.25
CA PRO A 211 9.31 53.77 11.09
C PRO A 211 8.46 53.86 9.80
N GLN A 212 9.04 54.45 8.75
CA GLN A 212 8.46 54.46 7.41
C GLN A 212 8.68 53.13 6.70
#